data_AF-A0A1F9C0L7-F1
#
_entry.id   AF-A0A1F9C0L7-F1
#
_cell.length_a   1.000
_cell.length_b   1.000
_cell.length_c   1.000
_cell.angle_alpha   90.00
_cell.angle_beta   90.00
_cell.angle_gamma   90.00
#
_symmetry.space_group_name_H-M   'P 1'
#
loop_
_entity.id
_entity.type
_entity.pdbx_description
1 polymer ?
#
loop_
_entity_poly.entity_id
_entity_poly.type
_entity_poly.pdbx_seq_one_letter_code
_entity_poly.pdbx_strand_id
1 'polypeptide(L)'
;MGLKEFLTTREAAKLLNISQSTVSRKFDRGVLFGKKNPITGERFVSRESITAFMKKYNLSMEGLALQLYRVLLGTPDDQLSSFIQKTFSEDKRIHFERMGFGCDLLIRCSKERPDLLILDEDLPDISTAEVIKSIRRMEEMKDLKVLFFSKTKTNRALEWGADETLSKERIEEGPLTRKIYSLLNLSIFRPDQEQIYKHKRRSPRAALNVPAKIRIYRRSSPNLLGDPARTVLENISSGGAYLNDIRLRRRGLPGVPFGFILEVDHPPLKGLEVHCKVVRLESNGALAAGVQFMNLTQEHQRMVESIFQ
;
A
#
# COMPACT_ATOMS: atom_id res chain seq x y z
N MET A 1 -26.66 -8.93 2.94
CA MET A 1 -26.60 -7.73 3.80
C MET A 1 -26.16 -6.57 2.91
N GLY A 2 -26.99 -5.53 2.74
CA GLY A 2 -26.71 -4.45 1.79
C GLY A 2 -25.43 -3.68 2.13
N LEU A 3 -24.68 -3.27 1.10
CA LEU A 3 -23.44 -2.51 1.26
C LEU A 3 -23.75 -1.09 1.72
N LYS A 4 -23.09 -0.63 2.79
CA LYS A 4 -23.21 0.76 3.25
C LYS A 4 -22.62 1.71 2.21
N GLU A 5 -23.43 2.65 1.74
CA GLU A 5 -23.07 3.75 0.82
C GLU A 5 -22.07 4.73 1.45
N PHE A 6 -22.19 4.96 2.77
CA PHE A 6 -21.34 5.87 3.53
C PHE A 6 -20.62 5.14 4.67
N LEU A 7 -19.33 5.43 4.82
CA LEU A 7 -18.46 4.86 5.85
C LEU A 7 -17.95 5.94 6.79
N THR A 8 -17.91 5.64 8.08
CA THR A 8 -17.26 6.51 9.06
C THR A 8 -15.77 6.66 8.75
N THR A 9 -15.14 7.74 9.25
CA THR A 9 -13.67 7.90 9.13
C THR A 9 -12.88 6.73 9.68
N ARG A 10 -13.41 6.01 10.68
CA ARG A 10 -12.78 4.84 11.30
C ARG A 10 -12.88 3.60 10.40
N GLU A 11 -14.03 3.38 9.80
CA GLU A 11 -14.22 2.30 8.80
C GLU A 11 -13.36 2.58 7.56
N ALA A 12 -13.39 3.80 7.03
CA ALA A 12 -12.56 4.21 5.89
C ALA A 12 -11.05 4.09 6.16
N ALA A 13 -10.62 4.37 7.39
CA ALA A 13 -9.22 4.22 7.82
C ALA A 13 -8.76 2.76 7.76
N LYS A 14 -9.61 1.83 8.21
CA LYS A 14 -9.33 0.39 8.12
C LYS A 14 -9.23 -0.06 6.66
N LEU A 15 -10.14 0.41 5.80
CA LEU A 15 -10.15 0.04 4.37
C LEU A 15 -8.94 0.54 3.60
N LEU A 16 -8.52 1.78 3.87
CA LEU A 16 -7.41 2.44 3.19
C LEU A 16 -6.05 2.11 3.82
N ASN A 17 -6.03 1.33 4.92
CA ASN A 17 -4.86 1.04 5.73
C ASN A 17 -4.05 2.30 6.12
N ILE A 18 -4.75 3.35 6.57
CA ILE A 18 -4.16 4.62 7.01
C ILE A 18 -4.79 5.08 8.32
N SER A 19 -4.16 6.01 9.03
CA SER A 19 -4.72 6.53 10.27
C SER A 19 -6.06 7.26 10.05
N GLN A 20 -6.99 7.14 11.02
CA GLN A 20 -8.25 7.90 11.05
C GLN A 20 -8.03 9.42 10.95
N SER A 21 -6.95 9.93 11.55
CA SER A 21 -6.52 11.33 11.43
C SER A 21 -6.13 11.71 10.00
N THR A 22 -5.54 10.79 9.23
CA THR A 22 -5.21 11.00 7.82
C THR A 22 -6.45 11.01 6.95
N VAL A 23 -7.40 10.09 7.18
CA VAL A 23 -8.71 10.11 6.52
C VAL A 23 -9.42 11.44 6.76
N SER A 24 -9.50 11.89 8.01
CA SER A 24 -10.14 13.15 8.38
C SER A 24 -9.50 14.35 7.68
N ARG A 25 -8.16 14.43 7.70
CA ARG A 25 -7.39 15.49 7.00
C ARG A 25 -7.62 15.48 5.48
N LYS A 26 -7.70 14.29 4.87
CA LYS A 26 -7.93 14.14 3.43
C LYS A 26 -9.37 14.53 3.06
N PHE A 27 -10.34 14.25 3.93
CA PHE A 27 -11.73 14.69 3.77
C PHE A 27 -11.87 16.22 3.85
N ASP A 28 -11.27 16.84 4.87
CA ASP A 28 -11.30 18.30 5.02
C ASP A 28 -10.63 19.06 3.87
N ARG A 29 -9.68 18.41 3.17
CA ARG A 29 -9.00 18.93 1.99
C ARG A 29 -9.72 18.62 0.67
N GLY A 30 -10.89 17.97 0.72
CA GLY A 30 -11.66 17.57 -0.46
C GLY A 30 -11.03 16.43 -1.29
N VAL A 31 -9.99 15.76 -0.79
CA VAL A 31 -9.38 14.61 -1.46
C VAL A 31 -10.25 13.35 -1.29
N LEU A 32 -10.87 13.22 -0.13
CA LEU A 32 -11.96 12.28 0.13
C LEU A 32 -13.26 13.09 0.25
N PHE A 33 -14.38 12.56 -0.22
CA PHE A 33 -15.66 13.27 -0.26
C PHE A 33 -16.81 12.40 0.26
N GLY A 34 -17.85 13.06 0.75
CA GLY A 34 -19.03 12.46 1.37
C GLY A 34 -19.78 13.51 2.19
N LYS A 35 -20.41 13.11 3.29
CA LYS A 35 -21.24 14.00 4.13
C LYS A 35 -20.65 14.24 5.50
N LYS A 36 -20.90 15.43 6.05
CA LYS A 36 -20.50 15.80 7.42
C LYS A 36 -21.77 16.08 8.23
N ASN A 37 -21.86 15.49 9.41
CA ASN A 37 -22.96 15.76 10.33
C ASN A 37 -22.82 17.20 10.85
N PRO A 38 -23.82 18.09 10.65
CA PRO A 38 -23.72 19.50 11.03
C PRO A 38 -23.73 19.70 12.56
N ILE A 39 -24.27 18.75 13.33
CA ILE A 39 -24.41 18.83 14.78
C ILE A 39 -23.18 18.23 15.48
N THR A 40 -22.78 17.02 15.11
CA THR A 40 -21.69 16.30 15.78
C THR A 40 -20.31 16.54 15.14
N GLY A 41 -20.28 17.08 13.92
CA GLY A 41 -19.04 17.26 13.14
C GLY A 41 -18.45 15.96 12.57
N GLU A 42 -19.11 14.82 12.78
CA GLU A 42 -18.66 13.52 12.24
C GLU A 42 -18.64 13.52 10.71
N ARG A 43 -17.63 12.88 10.15
CA ARG A 43 -17.44 12.76 8.69
C ARG A 43 -17.77 11.35 8.25
N PHE A 44 -18.51 11.27 7.16
CA PHE A 44 -18.88 10.04 6.49
C PHE A 44 -18.37 10.10 5.06
N VAL A 45 -17.42 9.22 4.74
CA VAL A 45 -16.79 9.12 3.42
C VAL A 45 -17.66 8.23 2.54
N SER A 46 -17.95 8.69 1.31
CA SER A 46 -18.70 7.89 0.34
C SER A 46 -17.85 6.72 -0.17
N ARG A 47 -18.51 5.62 -0.50
CA ARG A 47 -17.87 4.41 -1.03
C ARG A 47 -17.20 4.67 -2.38
N GLU A 48 -17.81 5.51 -3.21
CA GLU A 48 -17.29 6.00 -4.48
C GLU A 48 -15.98 6.77 -4.26
N SER A 49 -15.92 7.63 -3.23
CA SER A 49 -14.70 8.37 -2.89
C SER A 49 -13.56 7.46 -2.45
N ILE A 50 -13.85 6.46 -1.60
CA ILE A 50 -12.85 5.46 -1.20
C ILE A 50 -12.35 4.70 -2.43
N THR A 51 -13.26 4.26 -3.30
CA THR A 51 -12.92 3.52 -4.53
C THR A 51 -12.06 4.35 -5.48
N ALA A 52 -12.42 5.62 -5.70
CA ALA A 52 -11.65 6.55 -6.53
C ALA A 52 -10.27 6.83 -5.93
N PHE A 53 -10.18 6.98 -4.61
CA PHE A 53 -8.93 7.17 -3.89
C PHE A 53 -8.02 5.94 -4.01
N MET A 54 -8.57 4.74 -3.84
CA MET A 54 -7.82 3.49 -3.97
C MET A 54 -7.31 3.27 -5.39
N LYS A 55 -8.15 3.52 -6.42
CA LYS A 55 -7.74 3.50 -7.82
C LYS A 55 -6.62 4.51 -8.11
N LYS A 56 -6.73 5.73 -7.59
CA LYS A 56 -5.75 6.81 -7.79
C LYS A 56 -4.38 6.51 -7.18
N TYR A 57 -4.34 5.76 -6.08
CA TYR A 57 -3.12 5.46 -5.33
C TYR A 57 -2.71 3.97 -5.39
N ASN A 58 -3.30 3.19 -6.31
CA ASN A 58 -3.08 1.75 -6.48
C ASN A 58 -3.18 0.95 -5.16
N LEU A 59 -4.16 1.29 -4.29
CA LEU A 59 -4.42 0.55 -3.04
C LEU A 59 -5.32 -0.67 -3.30
N SER A 60 -5.09 -1.77 -2.57
CA SER A 60 -5.86 -3.01 -2.72
C SER A 60 -7.33 -2.83 -2.32
N MET A 61 -8.24 -3.11 -3.24
CA MET A 61 -9.70 -2.99 -3.09
C MET A 61 -10.34 -4.05 -2.16
N GLU A 62 -9.54 -4.96 -1.60
CA GLU A 62 -9.97 -6.12 -0.79
C GLU A 62 -10.93 -5.77 0.35
N GLY A 63 -10.82 -4.59 0.96
CA GLY A 63 -11.64 -4.20 2.10
C GLY A 63 -13.08 -3.81 1.77
N LEU A 64 -13.41 -3.47 0.51
CA LEU A 64 -14.71 -2.86 0.16
C LEU A 64 -15.87 -3.87 0.05
N ALA A 65 -15.68 -5.12 0.49
CA ALA A 65 -16.45 -6.33 0.21
C ALA A 65 -15.67 -7.18 -0.78
N LEU A 66 -15.31 -8.39 -0.36
CA LEU A 66 -14.78 -9.42 -1.25
C LEU A 66 -15.87 -9.72 -2.27
N GLN A 67 -15.79 -9.08 -3.45
CA GLN A 67 -16.50 -9.58 -4.60
C GLN A 67 -15.96 -11.00 -4.82
N LEU A 68 -16.83 -11.99 -4.60
CA LEU A 68 -16.50 -13.38 -4.86
C LEU A 68 -16.69 -13.61 -6.35
N TYR A 69 -15.62 -13.96 -7.03
CA TYR A 69 -15.60 -14.31 -8.43
C TYR A 69 -15.84 -15.80 -8.58
N ARG A 70 -16.84 -16.18 -9.36
CA ARG A 70 -17.08 -17.57 -9.75
C ARG A 70 -16.38 -17.86 -11.06
N VAL A 71 -15.53 -18.86 -11.05
CA VAL A 71 -14.80 -19.32 -12.22
C VAL A 71 -15.17 -20.76 -12.51
N LEU A 72 -15.74 -21.01 -13.69
CA LEU A 72 -15.96 -22.38 -14.14
C LEU A 72 -14.74 -22.87 -14.90
N LEU A 73 -14.34 -24.11 -14.63
CA LEU A 73 -13.21 -24.78 -15.27
C LEU A 73 -13.73 -26.01 -16.04
N GLY A 74 -13.85 -25.89 -17.35
CA GLY A 74 -14.19 -27.01 -18.23
C GLY A 74 -12.95 -27.78 -18.63
N THR A 75 -12.60 -28.85 -17.91
CA THR A 75 -11.44 -29.70 -18.22
C THR A 75 -11.62 -31.13 -17.71
N PRO A 76 -11.29 -32.15 -18.52
CA PRO A 76 -11.13 -33.53 -18.03
C PRO A 76 -9.75 -33.76 -17.38
N ASP A 77 -8.81 -32.82 -17.46
CA ASP A 77 -7.44 -32.94 -16.97
C ASP A 77 -7.34 -32.59 -15.47
N ASP A 78 -7.14 -33.62 -14.63
CA ASP A 78 -6.97 -33.49 -13.19
C ASP A 78 -5.73 -32.68 -12.81
N GLN A 79 -4.65 -32.76 -13.60
CA GLN A 79 -3.40 -32.06 -13.33
C GLN A 79 -3.56 -30.57 -13.58
N LEU A 80 -4.20 -30.18 -14.68
CA LEU A 80 -4.53 -28.79 -14.98
C LEU A 80 -5.42 -28.19 -13.88
N SER A 81 -6.47 -28.91 -13.49
CA SER A 81 -7.36 -28.47 -12.42
C SER A 81 -6.63 -28.28 -11.10
N SER A 82 -5.81 -29.26 -10.70
CA SER A 82 -5.05 -29.21 -9.45
C SER A 82 -4.04 -28.07 -9.46
N PHE A 83 -3.38 -27.83 -10.59
CA PHE A 83 -2.45 -26.72 -10.75
C PHE A 83 -3.15 -25.37 -10.55
N ILE A 84 -4.26 -25.12 -11.27
CA ILE A 84 -5.02 -23.87 -11.17
C ILE A 84 -5.50 -23.68 -9.72
N GLN A 85 -6.14 -24.68 -9.12
CA GLN A 85 -6.65 -24.57 -7.75
C GLN A 85 -5.54 -24.27 -6.74
N LYS A 86 -4.36 -24.90 -6.90
CA LYS A 86 -3.19 -24.65 -6.04
C LYS A 86 -2.63 -23.25 -6.23
N THR A 87 -2.53 -22.76 -7.47
CA THR A 87 -2.05 -21.40 -7.78
C THR A 87 -2.89 -20.32 -7.10
N PHE A 88 -4.20 -20.53 -6.95
CA PHE A 88 -5.11 -19.53 -6.37
C PHE A 88 -5.65 -19.91 -4.98
N SER A 89 -5.06 -20.89 -4.28
CA SER A 89 -5.59 -21.39 -2.99
C SER A 89 -5.66 -20.32 -1.90
N GLU A 90 -4.71 -19.39 -1.90
CA GLU A 90 -4.65 -18.28 -0.94
C GLU A 90 -5.62 -17.14 -1.28
N ASP A 91 -6.07 -17.03 -2.53
CA ASP A 91 -6.97 -15.97 -2.98
C ASP A 91 -8.44 -16.36 -2.81
N LYS A 92 -8.94 -16.15 -1.58
CA LYS A 92 -10.33 -16.46 -1.18
C LYS A 92 -11.41 -15.68 -1.95
N ARG A 93 -11.04 -14.75 -2.82
CA ARG A 93 -11.98 -14.03 -3.69
C ARG A 93 -12.42 -14.89 -4.87
N ILE A 94 -11.61 -15.86 -5.30
CA ILE A 94 -11.86 -16.61 -6.52
C ILE A 94 -12.29 -18.03 -6.14
N HIS A 95 -13.48 -18.43 -6.59
CA HIS A 95 -14.00 -19.77 -6.39
C HIS A 95 -14.03 -20.52 -7.72
N PHE A 96 -13.26 -21.60 -7.79
CA PHE A 96 -13.21 -22.47 -8.96
C PHE A 96 -14.17 -23.64 -8.80
N GLU A 97 -14.97 -23.89 -9.83
CA GLU A 97 -15.79 -25.10 -9.95
C GLU A 97 -15.44 -25.82 -11.26
N ARG A 98 -15.10 -27.11 -11.16
CA ARG A 98 -14.69 -27.92 -12.31
C ARG A 98 -15.87 -28.69 -12.89
N MET A 99 -15.90 -28.77 -14.23
CA MET A 99 -16.74 -29.70 -14.98
C MET A 99 -15.90 -30.45 -16.01
N GLY A 100 -16.12 -31.77 -16.13
CA GLY A 100 -15.41 -32.63 -17.07
C GLY A 100 -16.02 -32.66 -18.48
N PHE A 101 -17.26 -32.18 -18.61
CA PHE A 101 -18.06 -32.25 -19.83
C PHE A 101 -18.56 -30.86 -20.22
N GLY A 102 -18.55 -30.55 -21.53
CA GLY A 102 -18.94 -29.25 -22.05
C GLY A 102 -20.45 -29.00 -22.04
N CYS A 103 -21.28 -30.05 -22.14
CA CYS A 103 -22.73 -29.89 -21.97
C CYS A 103 -23.10 -29.39 -20.57
N ASP A 104 -22.53 -30.02 -19.53
CA ASP A 104 -22.73 -29.61 -18.14
C ASP A 104 -22.25 -28.18 -17.91
N LEU A 105 -21.11 -27.84 -18.51
CA LEU A 105 -20.52 -26.51 -18.44
C LEU A 105 -21.45 -25.44 -19.03
N LEU A 106 -22.07 -25.68 -20.19
CA LEU A 106 -23.03 -24.76 -20.79
C LEU A 106 -24.27 -24.56 -19.93
N ILE A 107 -24.80 -25.65 -19.35
CA ILE A 107 -25.93 -25.60 -18.40
C ILE A 107 -25.56 -24.76 -17.18
N ARG A 108 -24.35 -24.97 -16.63
CA ARG A 108 -23.86 -24.25 -15.45
C ARG A 108 -23.64 -22.77 -15.74
N CYS A 109 -23.05 -22.43 -16.89
CA CYS A 109 -22.87 -21.05 -17.34
C CYS A 109 -24.21 -20.30 -17.35
N SER A 110 -25.24 -20.92 -17.96
CA SER A 110 -26.59 -20.35 -18.05
C SER A 110 -27.24 -20.14 -16.66
N LYS A 111 -27.09 -21.11 -15.75
CA LYS A 111 -27.69 -21.03 -14.40
C LYS A 111 -27.00 -20.06 -13.46
N GLU A 112 -25.68 -20.00 -13.50
CA GLU A 112 -24.89 -19.33 -12.46
C GLU A 112 -24.23 -18.03 -12.87
N ARG A 113 -24.15 -17.75 -14.18
CA ARG A 113 -23.52 -16.54 -14.73
C ARG A 113 -22.14 -16.29 -14.10
N PRO A 114 -21.16 -17.18 -14.36
CA PRO A 114 -19.82 -17.03 -13.81
C PRO A 114 -19.15 -15.73 -14.28
N ASP A 115 -18.12 -15.31 -13.57
CA ASP A 115 -17.33 -14.12 -13.93
C ASP A 115 -16.24 -14.46 -14.96
N LEU A 116 -15.80 -15.72 -15.00
CA LEU A 116 -14.82 -16.24 -15.96
C LEU A 116 -15.10 -17.70 -16.26
N LEU A 117 -14.92 -18.06 -17.51
CA LEU A 117 -14.85 -19.44 -17.97
C LEU A 117 -13.42 -19.77 -18.40
N ILE A 118 -12.88 -20.86 -17.86
CA ILE A 118 -11.62 -21.45 -18.30
C ILE A 118 -11.94 -22.75 -19.03
N LEU A 119 -11.50 -22.85 -20.27
CA LEU A 119 -11.80 -23.97 -21.17
C LEU A 119 -10.54 -24.69 -21.59
N ASP A 120 -10.54 -26.01 -21.38
CA ASP A 120 -9.62 -26.96 -21.98
C ASP A 120 -9.98 -27.21 -23.45
N GLU A 121 -9.00 -27.57 -24.29
CA GLU A 121 -9.20 -28.02 -25.67
C GLU A 121 -9.86 -29.41 -25.77
N ASP A 122 -9.69 -30.27 -24.78
CA ASP A 122 -9.95 -31.72 -24.85
C ASP A 122 -11.28 -32.17 -24.22
N LEU A 123 -12.32 -31.34 -24.23
CA LEU A 123 -13.63 -31.76 -23.71
C LEU A 123 -14.18 -32.98 -24.50
N PRO A 124 -14.70 -34.02 -23.83
CA PRO A 124 -14.97 -35.32 -24.44
C PRO A 124 -16.29 -35.39 -25.23
N ASP A 125 -17.26 -34.51 -24.97
CA ASP A 125 -18.64 -34.61 -25.44
C ASP A 125 -19.03 -33.56 -26.49
N ILE A 126 -18.40 -32.38 -26.46
CA ILE A 126 -18.68 -31.28 -27.39
C ILE A 126 -17.39 -30.56 -27.76
N SER A 127 -17.29 -30.12 -29.02
CA SER A 127 -16.19 -29.27 -29.46
C SER A 127 -16.18 -27.96 -28.69
N THR A 128 -15.00 -27.59 -28.19
CA THR A 128 -14.77 -26.34 -27.45
C THR A 128 -15.07 -25.10 -28.29
N ALA A 129 -14.89 -25.18 -29.62
CA ALA A 129 -15.33 -24.15 -30.55
C ALA A 129 -16.85 -23.92 -30.49
N GLU A 130 -17.64 -25.00 -30.42
CA GLU A 130 -19.10 -24.90 -30.30
C GLU A 130 -19.52 -24.41 -28.91
N VAL A 131 -18.79 -24.76 -27.84
CA VAL A 131 -19.03 -24.19 -26.51
C VAL A 131 -18.86 -22.68 -26.53
N ILE A 132 -17.73 -22.17 -27.04
CA ILE A 132 -17.44 -20.73 -27.08
C ILE A 132 -18.47 -20.01 -27.96
N LYS A 133 -18.74 -20.52 -29.16
CA LYS A 133 -19.75 -19.93 -30.07
C LYS A 133 -21.15 -19.96 -29.47
N SER A 134 -21.50 -20.99 -28.69
CA SER A 134 -22.80 -21.07 -28.02
C SER A 134 -22.93 -20.00 -26.95
N ILE A 135 -21.89 -19.80 -26.13
CA ILE A 135 -21.85 -18.71 -25.13
C ILE A 135 -22.01 -17.35 -25.81
N ARG A 136 -21.30 -17.10 -26.92
CA ARG A 136 -21.38 -15.83 -27.66
C ARG A 136 -22.72 -15.60 -28.35
N ARG A 137 -23.49 -16.65 -28.66
CA ARG A 137 -24.86 -16.55 -29.19
C ARG A 137 -25.90 -16.24 -28.11
N MET A 138 -25.58 -16.46 -26.84
CA MET A 138 -26.49 -16.16 -25.73
C MET A 138 -26.30 -14.72 -25.26
N GLU A 139 -27.30 -13.87 -25.50
CA GLU A 139 -27.24 -12.42 -25.22
C GLU A 139 -26.82 -12.10 -23.78
N GLU A 140 -27.28 -12.89 -22.80
CA GLU A 140 -26.97 -12.73 -21.38
C GLU A 140 -25.54 -13.12 -21.00
N MET A 141 -24.82 -13.84 -21.87
CA MET A 141 -23.48 -14.38 -21.62
C MET A 141 -22.45 -13.93 -22.66
N LYS A 142 -22.84 -13.11 -23.64
CA LYS A 142 -21.95 -12.65 -24.70
C LYS A 142 -20.67 -11.98 -24.16
N ASP A 143 -20.76 -11.33 -23.01
CA ASP A 143 -19.68 -10.62 -22.33
C ASP A 143 -18.87 -11.50 -21.34
N LEU A 144 -19.27 -12.76 -21.13
CA LEU A 144 -18.55 -13.70 -20.27
C LEU A 144 -17.10 -13.84 -20.73
N LYS A 145 -16.15 -13.63 -19.82
CA LYS A 145 -14.74 -13.80 -20.13
C LYS A 145 -14.39 -15.25 -20.32
N VAL A 146 -13.62 -15.55 -21.38
CA VAL A 146 -13.20 -16.91 -21.73
C VAL A 146 -11.69 -16.97 -21.86
N LEU A 147 -11.04 -17.79 -21.03
CA LEU A 147 -9.63 -18.16 -21.12
C LEU A 147 -9.52 -19.59 -21.67
N PHE A 148 -8.86 -19.75 -22.82
CA PHE A 148 -8.72 -21.04 -23.48
C PHE A 148 -7.31 -21.63 -23.32
N PHE A 149 -7.22 -22.91 -22.93
CA PHE A 149 -5.99 -23.67 -22.88
C PHE A 149 -5.83 -24.52 -24.13
N SER A 150 -4.87 -24.18 -24.98
CA SER A 150 -4.55 -24.95 -26.19
C SER A 150 -3.29 -25.80 -26.01
N LYS A 151 -3.28 -26.98 -26.62
CA LYS A 151 -2.09 -27.80 -26.83
C LYS A 151 -1.12 -27.15 -27.81
N THR A 152 -1.61 -26.39 -28.80
CA THR A 152 -0.77 -25.78 -29.83
C THR A 152 -0.78 -24.26 -29.77
N LYS A 153 0.22 -23.58 -30.35
CA LYS A 153 0.24 -22.11 -30.48
C LYS A 153 -0.69 -21.61 -31.61
N THR A 154 -1.93 -22.06 -31.61
CA THR A 154 -2.94 -21.69 -32.61
C THR A 154 -3.89 -20.63 -32.05
N ASN A 155 -4.11 -19.54 -32.80
CA ASN A 155 -5.02 -18.45 -32.39
C ASN A 155 -6.51 -18.69 -32.71
N ARG A 156 -6.89 -19.87 -33.21
CA ARG A 156 -8.28 -20.18 -33.60
C ARG A 156 -9.30 -19.96 -32.47
N ALA A 157 -8.90 -20.16 -31.22
CA ALA A 157 -9.80 -19.91 -30.09
C ALA A 157 -10.25 -18.44 -29.99
N LEU A 158 -9.38 -17.48 -30.36
CA LEU A 158 -9.74 -16.05 -30.41
C LEU A 158 -10.77 -15.78 -31.51
N GLU A 159 -10.64 -16.45 -32.66
CA GLU A 159 -11.61 -16.34 -33.78
C GLU A 159 -12.99 -16.89 -33.38
N TRP A 160 -13.03 -17.90 -32.50
CA TRP A 160 -14.29 -18.41 -31.95
C TRP A 160 -14.91 -17.50 -30.90
N GLY A 161 -14.15 -16.53 -30.40
CA GLY A 161 -14.59 -15.53 -29.43
C GLY A 161 -14.00 -15.68 -28.03
N ALA A 162 -12.94 -16.48 -27.83
CA ALA A 162 -12.19 -16.46 -26.56
C ALA A 162 -11.52 -15.09 -26.35
N ASP A 163 -11.42 -14.64 -25.11
CA ASP A 163 -10.76 -13.36 -24.78
C ASP A 163 -9.24 -13.53 -24.71
N GLU A 164 -8.76 -14.66 -24.19
CA GLU A 164 -7.34 -14.94 -24.00
C GLU A 164 -7.02 -16.43 -24.21
N THR A 165 -5.77 -16.73 -24.53
CA THR A 165 -5.27 -18.10 -24.68
C THR A 165 -4.00 -18.37 -23.87
N LEU A 166 -3.83 -19.61 -23.41
CA LEU A 166 -2.62 -20.14 -22.80
C LEU A 166 -2.24 -21.49 -23.42
N SER A 167 -0.94 -21.77 -23.48
CA SER A 167 -0.45 -23.07 -23.95
C SER A 167 -0.35 -24.04 -22.78
N LYS A 168 -0.91 -25.25 -22.94
CA LYS A 168 -0.77 -26.35 -21.99
C LYS A 168 0.68 -26.85 -21.86
N GLU A 169 1.50 -26.67 -22.88
CA GLU A 169 2.91 -27.12 -22.87
C GLU A 169 3.78 -26.26 -21.93
N ARG A 170 3.33 -25.05 -21.58
CA ARG A 170 4.09 -24.08 -20.77
C ARG A 170 3.17 -23.38 -19.78
N ILE A 171 2.57 -24.16 -18.89
CA ILE A 171 1.76 -23.58 -17.81
C ILE A 171 2.71 -23.12 -16.71
N GLU A 172 2.89 -21.81 -16.63
CA GLU A 172 3.65 -21.15 -15.59
C GLU A 172 2.69 -20.33 -14.71
N GLU A 173 2.95 -20.32 -13.40
CA GLU A 173 2.13 -19.63 -12.41
C GLU A 173 1.99 -18.14 -12.72
N GLY A 174 3.10 -17.46 -13.05
CA GLY A 174 3.11 -16.03 -13.32
C GLY A 174 2.19 -15.61 -14.49
N PRO A 175 2.37 -16.16 -15.71
CA PRO A 175 1.47 -15.92 -16.83
C PRO A 175 0.00 -16.25 -16.56
N LEU A 176 -0.27 -17.37 -15.87
CA LEU A 176 -1.62 -17.78 -15.50
C LEU A 176 -2.31 -16.75 -14.60
N THR A 177 -1.65 -16.40 -13.49
CA THR A 177 -2.12 -15.40 -12.53
C THR A 177 -2.38 -14.05 -13.19
N ARG A 178 -1.46 -13.59 -14.05
CA ARG A 178 -1.64 -12.34 -14.78
C ARG A 178 -2.88 -12.33 -15.66
N LYS A 179 -3.13 -13.39 -16.43
CA LYS A 179 -4.29 -13.46 -17.33
C LYS A 179 -5.60 -13.56 -16.58
N ILE A 180 -5.71 -14.46 -15.60
CA ILE A 180 -6.94 -14.61 -14.81
C ILE A 180 -7.28 -13.31 -14.07
N TYR A 181 -6.29 -12.68 -13.42
CA TYR A 181 -6.53 -11.41 -12.76
C TYR A 181 -6.91 -10.30 -13.74
N SER A 182 -6.26 -10.21 -14.89
CA SER A 182 -6.64 -9.24 -15.93
C SER A 182 -8.07 -9.45 -16.41
N LEU A 183 -8.50 -10.69 -16.67
CA LEU A 183 -9.85 -11.00 -17.14
C LEU A 183 -10.92 -10.71 -16.08
N LEU A 184 -10.62 -10.95 -14.80
CA LEU A 184 -11.49 -10.63 -13.67
C LEU A 184 -11.43 -9.14 -13.26
N ASN A 185 -10.63 -8.32 -13.96
CA ASN A 185 -10.32 -6.94 -13.59
C ASN A 185 -9.78 -6.80 -12.16
N LEU A 186 -9.05 -7.81 -11.69
CA LEU A 186 -8.33 -7.82 -10.43
C LEU A 186 -6.95 -7.19 -10.61
N SER A 187 -6.56 -6.32 -9.67
CA SER A 187 -5.18 -5.88 -9.57
C SER A 187 -4.32 -7.04 -9.09
N ILE A 188 -3.30 -7.43 -9.86
CA ILE A 188 -2.25 -8.34 -9.38
C ILE A 188 -1.61 -7.70 -8.17
N PHE A 189 -1.88 -8.23 -6.98
CA PHE A 189 -1.10 -7.90 -5.81
C PHE A 189 0.29 -8.49 -6.03
N ARG A 190 1.25 -7.63 -6.38
CA ARG A 190 2.66 -7.98 -6.27
C ARG A 190 3.07 -7.65 -4.83
N PRO A 191 3.52 -8.63 -4.03
CA PRO A 191 4.28 -8.32 -2.83
C PRO A 191 5.61 -7.61 -3.17
N ASP A 192 6.04 -7.61 -4.44
CA ASP A 192 7.19 -6.84 -4.90
C ASP A 192 6.74 -5.45 -5.35
N GLN A 193 7.09 -4.36 -4.69
CA GLN A 193 8.20 -4.13 -3.77
C GLN A 193 7.63 -3.67 -2.43
N GLU A 194 8.36 -3.90 -1.34
CA GLU A 194 8.50 -2.83 -0.36
C GLU A 194 8.76 -1.56 -1.19
N GLN A 195 7.73 -0.75 -1.43
CA GLN A 195 7.96 0.67 -1.61
C GLN A 195 8.56 1.06 -0.27
N ILE A 196 9.88 0.95 -0.17
CA ILE A 196 10.67 1.73 0.75
C ILE A 196 10.23 3.13 0.40
N TYR A 197 9.25 3.62 1.15
CA TYR A 197 8.82 4.99 1.07
C TYR A 197 10.05 5.75 1.53
N LYS A 198 10.93 6.08 0.58
CA LYS A 198 12.05 6.99 0.80
C LYS A 198 11.37 8.26 1.23
N HIS A 199 11.29 8.46 2.54
CA HIS A 199 10.72 9.64 3.14
C HIS A 199 11.35 10.82 2.38
N LYS A 200 10.56 11.50 1.53
CA LYS A 200 11.05 12.66 0.77
C LYS A 200 11.33 13.74 1.81
N ARG A 201 12.54 13.72 2.36
CA ARG A 201 13.03 14.71 3.30
C ARG A 201 12.99 16.04 2.54
N ARG A 202 12.36 17.05 3.13
CA ARG A 202 12.19 18.38 2.49
C ARG A 202 13.53 19.08 2.25
N SER A 203 14.56 18.71 3.00
CA SER A 203 15.91 19.28 2.89
C SER A 203 16.96 18.16 2.85
N PRO A 204 18.03 18.31 2.04
CA PRO A 204 19.19 17.43 2.07
C PRO A 204 19.88 17.47 3.45
N ARG A 205 20.68 16.44 3.76
CA ARG A 205 21.44 16.33 5.01
C ARG A 205 22.93 16.15 4.72
N ALA A 206 23.75 16.88 5.45
CA ALA A 206 25.19 16.77 5.42
C ALA A 206 25.66 15.98 6.64
N ALA A 207 26.56 15.01 6.42
CA ALA A 207 27.23 14.31 7.50
C ALA A 207 28.34 15.21 8.05
N LEU A 208 28.39 15.37 9.38
CA LEU A 208 29.36 16.25 10.04
C LEU A 208 30.16 15.52 11.11
N ASN A 209 29.52 14.63 11.88
CA ASN A 209 30.15 13.89 12.99
C ASN A 209 30.96 14.80 13.94
N VAL A 210 30.38 15.95 14.32
CA VAL A 210 31.06 16.92 15.19
C VAL A 210 30.60 16.80 16.64
N PRO A 211 31.51 16.94 17.64
CA PRO A 211 31.10 16.92 19.04
C PRO A 211 30.24 18.15 19.39
N ALA A 212 29.15 17.90 20.11
CA ALA A 212 28.19 18.92 20.52
C ALA A 212 27.75 18.71 21.98
N LYS A 213 27.07 19.70 22.52
CA LYS A 213 26.42 19.65 23.83
C LYS A 213 24.94 19.94 23.66
N ILE A 214 24.13 19.35 24.54
CA ILE A 214 22.73 19.73 24.67
C ILE A 214 22.42 20.15 26.10
N ARG A 215 21.65 21.22 26.25
CA ARG A 215 21.00 21.58 27.50
C ARG A 215 19.52 21.24 27.40
N ILE A 216 18.98 20.66 28.45
CA ILE A 216 17.57 20.24 28.47
C ILE A 216 16.78 21.31 29.21
N TYR A 217 15.60 21.69 28.70
CA TYR A 217 14.69 22.59 29.41
C TYR A 217 13.26 22.05 29.38
N ARG A 218 12.45 22.40 30.37
CA ARG A 218 11.04 22.04 30.38
C ARG A 218 10.26 23.00 29.48
N ARG A 219 9.37 22.50 28.62
CA ARG A 219 8.59 23.38 27.73
C ARG A 219 7.59 24.27 28.47
N SER A 220 7.08 23.80 29.61
CA SER A 220 6.16 24.57 30.46
C SER A 220 6.86 25.64 31.31
N SER A 221 8.18 25.55 31.47
CA SER A 221 8.98 26.49 32.26
C SER A 221 10.42 26.44 31.72
N PRO A 222 10.90 27.47 31.01
CA PRO A 222 12.17 27.44 30.26
C PRO A 222 13.45 27.33 31.12
N ASN A 223 13.30 26.96 32.40
CA ASN A 223 14.41 26.70 33.29
C ASN A 223 15.18 25.46 32.81
N LEU A 224 16.50 25.60 32.78
CA LEU A 224 17.44 24.56 32.39
C LEU A 224 17.42 23.44 33.43
N LEU A 225 17.46 22.21 32.94
CA LEU A 225 17.39 20.99 33.74
C LEU A 225 18.74 20.29 33.73
N GLY A 226 19.41 20.33 34.88
CA GLY A 226 20.67 19.62 35.10
C GLY A 226 21.85 20.17 34.29
N ASP A 227 22.93 19.39 34.28
CA ASP A 227 24.16 19.73 33.55
C ASP A 227 24.00 19.47 32.05
N PRO A 228 24.75 20.18 31.18
CA PRO A 228 24.80 19.89 29.76
C PRO A 228 25.22 18.45 29.48
N ALA A 229 24.49 17.78 28.58
CA ALA A 229 24.81 16.45 28.11
C ALA A 229 25.73 16.53 26.89
N ARG A 230 26.67 15.60 26.77
CA ARG A 230 27.54 15.49 25.58
C ARG A 230 26.86 14.66 24.52
N THR A 231 27.08 14.96 23.24
CA THR A 231 26.54 14.21 22.11
C THR A 231 27.41 14.40 20.87
N VAL A 232 27.18 13.59 19.85
CA VAL A 232 27.75 13.76 18.51
C VAL A 232 26.65 14.24 17.57
N LEU A 233 26.86 15.38 16.92
CA LEU A 233 26.05 15.85 15.80
C LEU A 233 26.46 15.06 14.56
N GLU A 234 25.77 13.96 14.31
CA GLU A 234 26.09 13.04 13.22
C GLU A 234 25.77 13.66 11.86
N ASN A 235 24.59 14.28 11.74
CA ASN A 235 24.18 14.98 10.52
C ASN A 235 23.26 16.17 10.82
N ILE A 236 23.23 17.11 9.89
CA ILE A 236 22.41 18.34 9.95
C ILE A 236 21.67 18.58 8.63
N SER A 237 20.53 19.27 8.69
CA SER A 237 19.80 19.88 7.56
C SER A 237 19.48 21.34 7.89
N SER A 238 18.95 22.09 6.92
CA SER A 238 18.45 23.44 7.15
C SER A 238 17.35 23.56 8.23
N GLY A 239 16.70 22.45 8.60
CA GLY A 239 15.57 22.45 9.54
C GLY A 239 15.79 21.63 10.82
N GLY A 240 16.94 20.97 10.99
CA GLY A 240 17.18 20.15 12.17
C GLY A 240 18.42 19.27 12.06
N ALA A 241 18.65 18.46 13.08
CA ALA A 241 19.84 17.62 13.18
C ALA A 241 19.53 16.23 13.75
N TYR A 242 20.49 15.33 13.59
CA TYR A 242 20.51 14.04 14.25
C TYR A 242 21.66 14.03 15.26
N LEU A 243 21.31 13.73 16.51
CA LEU A 243 22.20 13.66 17.65
C LEU A 243 22.36 12.20 18.05
N ASN A 244 23.58 11.73 18.12
CA ASN A 244 23.92 10.37 18.49
C ASN A 244 24.77 10.36 19.77
N ASP A 245 24.82 9.22 20.46
CA ASP A 245 25.61 9.03 21.69
C ASP A 245 25.40 10.15 22.73
N ILE A 246 24.14 10.45 23.05
CA ILE A 246 23.77 11.44 24.07
C ILE A 246 24.12 10.88 25.45
N ARG A 247 25.15 11.43 26.09
CA ARG A 247 25.64 11.03 27.41
C ARG A 247 25.15 12.00 28.48
N LEU A 248 24.11 11.57 29.21
CA LEU A 248 23.56 12.28 30.36
C LEU A 248 24.44 12.04 31.60
N ARG A 249 24.71 13.08 32.40
CA ARG A 249 25.66 12.96 33.54
C ARG A 249 25.05 12.37 34.82
N ARG A 250 23.82 12.73 35.21
CA ARG A 250 23.23 12.31 36.51
C ARG A 250 21.70 12.20 36.55
N ARG A 251 20.96 12.89 35.67
CA ARG A 251 19.51 12.79 35.54
C ARG A 251 19.15 12.24 34.17
N GLY A 252 18.23 11.29 34.13
CA GLY A 252 17.57 10.83 32.90
C GLY A 252 16.75 11.96 32.26
N LEU A 253 16.18 11.67 31.10
CA LEU A 253 15.30 12.63 30.43
C LEU A 253 14.02 12.90 31.26
N PRO A 254 13.44 14.11 31.20
CA PRO A 254 12.22 14.42 31.94
C PRO A 254 11.01 13.61 31.43
N GLY A 255 10.17 13.12 32.35
CA GLY A 255 8.87 12.52 32.02
C GLY A 255 7.77 13.53 31.62
N VAL A 256 8.16 14.76 31.28
CA VAL A 256 7.28 15.88 30.91
C VAL A 256 7.79 16.50 29.61
N PRO A 257 6.97 17.23 28.82
CA PRO A 257 7.45 17.84 27.58
C PRO A 257 8.69 18.71 27.78
N PHE A 258 9.77 18.38 27.06
CA PHE A 258 11.06 19.06 27.13
C PHE A 258 11.55 19.46 25.73
N GLY A 259 12.55 20.34 25.70
CA GLY A 259 13.29 20.70 24.49
C GLY A 259 14.78 20.68 24.76
N PHE A 260 15.57 20.78 23.70
CA PHE A 260 17.03 20.91 23.78
C PHE A 260 17.47 22.31 23.37
N ILE A 261 18.52 22.82 23.97
CA ILE A 261 19.37 23.86 23.38
C ILE A 261 20.60 23.10 22.88
N LEU A 262 20.79 23.08 21.57
CA LEU A 262 21.95 22.45 20.94
C LEU A 262 23.06 23.50 20.83
N GLU A 263 24.24 23.17 21.37
CA GLU A 263 25.44 24.00 21.38
C GLU A 263 26.57 23.26 20.66
N VAL A 264 27.21 23.90 19.69
CA VAL A 264 28.33 23.33 18.94
C VAL A 264 29.55 24.24 19.05
N ASP A 265 30.60 23.73 19.71
CA ASP A 265 31.86 24.46 19.93
C ASP A 265 32.95 24.09 18.89
N HIS A 266 32.61 23.34 17.84
CA HIS A 266 33.55 22.76 16.87
C HIS A 266 33.24 23.21 15.43
N PRO A 267 34.27 23.47 14.59
CA PRO A 267 34.08 23.72 13.16
C PRO A 267 33.37 22.55 12.45
N PRO A 268 32.57 22.81 11.39
CA PRO A 268 32.29 24.11 10.77
C PRO A 268 31.21 24.92 11.49
N LEU A 269 30.58 24.38 12.54
CA LEU A 269 29.44 24.96 13.25
C LEU A 269 29.82 25.64 14.57
N LYS A 270 31.06 26.11 14.70
CA LYS A 270 31.56 26.68 15.95
C LYS A 270 30.74 27.92 16.31
N GLY A 271 30.13 27.91 17.49
CA GLY A 271 29.27 28.99 17.99
C GLY A 271 27.78 28.78 17.71
N LEU A 272 27.39 27.69 17.04
CA LEU A 272 25.97 27.39 16.80
C LEU A 272 25.27 27.10 18.14
N GLU A 273 24.30 27.94 18.48
CA GLU A 273 23.37 27.73 19.59
C GLU A 273 21.92 27.82 19.07
N VAL A 274 21.13 26.75 19.27
CA VAL A 274 19.77 26.69 18.73
C VAL A 274 18.80 25.93 19.62
N HIS A 275 17.61 26.50 19.81
CA HIS A 275 16.49 25.82 20.45
C HIS A 275 15.91 24.75 19.52
N CYS A 276 15.81 23.56 20.05
CA CYS A 276 15.43 22.34 19.37
C CYS A 276 14.20 21.71 20.00
N LYS A 277 13.24 21.34 19.16
CA LYS A 277 12.16 20.42 19.53
C LYS A 277 12.62 18.99 19.23
N VAL A 278 12.48 18.10 20.21
CA VAL A 278 12.72 16.67 20.00
C VAL A 278 11.56 16.08 19.21
N VAL A 279 11.85 15.54 18.03
CA VAL A 279 10.87 14.92 17.12
C VAL A 279 10.87 13.41 17.28
N ARG A 280 12.04 12.84 17.59
CA ARG A 280 12.24 11.41 17.79
C ARG A 280 13.34 11.18 18.81
N LEU A 281 13.16 10.17 19.66
CA LEU A 281 14.12 9.76 20.67
C LEU A 281 14.28 8.24 20.58
N GLU A 282 15.51 7.74 20.60
CA GLU A 282 15.83 6.31 20.47
C GLU A 282 16.79 5.90 21.59
N SER A 283 16.62 4.69 22.14
CA SER A 283 17.42 4.18 23.27
C SER A 283 17.87 2.73 23.08
N ASN A 284 17.96 2.26 21.84
CA ASN A 284 18.33 0.87 21.52
C ASN A 284 19.87 0.70 21.53
N GLY A 285 20.50 0.93 22.68
CA GLY A 285 21.95 0.90 22.86
C GLY A 285 22.48 2.22 23.44
N ALA A 286 22.73 3.20 22.58
CA ALA A 286 23.04 4.58 22.99
C ALA A 286 21.83 5.49 22.80
N LEU A 287 21.71 6.54 23.62
CA LEU A 287 20.62 7.51 23.50
C LEU A 287 20.85 8.39 22.27
N ALA A 288 19.89 8.44 21.35
CA ALA A 288 19.93 9.27 20.16
C ALA A 288 18.65 10.10 20.01
N ALA A 289 18.74 11.22 19.31
CA ALA A 289 17.60 12.12 19.09
C ALA A 289 17.61 12.77 17.71
N GLY A 290 16.45 12.72 17.06
CA GLY A 290 16.13 13.60 15.93
C GLY A 290 15.54 14.90 16.44
N VAL A 291 16.18 16.03 16.12
CA VAL A 291 15.76 17.36 16.57
C VAL A 291 15.36 18.25 15.41
N GLN A 292 14.36 19.10 15.64
CA GLN A 292 13.93 20.16 14.73
C GLN A 292 14.32 21.51 15.31
N PHE A 293 14.94 22.37 14.50
CA PHE A 293 15.27 23.74 14.88
C PHE A 293 13.98 24.56 14.98
N MET A 294 13.80 25.27 16.10
CA MET A 294 12.62 26.08 16.36
C MET A 294 12.80 27.49 15.80
N ASN A 295 13.90 28.15 16.15
CA ASN A 295 14.27 29.48 15.67
C ASN A 295 15.79 29.49 15.41
N LEU A 296 16.19 29.74 14.16
CA LEU A 296 17.57 30.05 13.81
C LEU A 296 17.69 31.56 13.58
N THR A 297 18.75 32.18 14.07
CA THR A 297 19.12 33.55 13.67
C THR A 297 19.54 33.54 12.20
N GLN A 298 19.51 34.69 11.52
CA GLN A 298 19.99 34.77 10.13
C GLN A 298 21.46 34.34 10.01
N GLU A 299 22.26 34.65 11.03
CA GLU A 299 23.66 34.23 11.12
C GLU A 299 23.79 32.70 11.20
N HIS A 300 23.09 32.06 12.13
CA HIS A 300 23.11 30.60 12.27
C HIS A 300 22.49 29.90 11.05
N GLN A 301 21.50 30.52 10.40
CA GLN A 301 20.92 30.00 9.17
C GLN A 301 21.96 29.98 8.04
N ARG A 302 22.69 31.09 7.81
CA ARG A 302 23.76 31.15 6.81
C ARG A 302 24.88 30.15 7.13
N MET A 303 25.25 30.01 8.40
CA MET A 303 26.24 29.04 8.87
C MET A 303 25.80 27.60 8.57
N VAL A 304 24.52 27.27 8.76
CA VAL A 304 24.00 25.94 8.44
C VAL A 304 23.92 25.73 6.92
N GLU A 305 23.50 26.74 6.17
CA GLU A 305 23.39 26.68 4.71
C GLU A 305 24.75 26.52 4.02
N SER A 306 25.83 27.11 4.55
CA SER A 306 27.18 26.97 3.97
C SER A 306 27.74 25.55 4.03
N ILE A 307 27.15 24.64 4.83
CA ILE A 307 27.56 23.23 4.86
C ILE A 307 27.08 22.48 3.60
N PHE A 308 26.07 23.01 2.91
CA PHE A 308 25.46 22.38 1.72
C PHE A 308 25.97 22.96 0.41
N GLN A 309 26.88 23.93 0.46
CA GLN A 309 27.53 24.56 -0.70
C GLN A 309 28.88 23.89 -0.96
#